data_AF-Q05V53-F1
#
_entry.id   AF-Q05V53-F1
#
_cell.length_a   1.000
_cell.length_b   1.000
_cell.length_c   1.000
_cell.angle_alpha   90.00
_cell.angle_beta   90.00
_cell.angle_gamma   90.00
#
_symmetry.space_group_name_H-M   'P 1'
#
loop_
_entity.id
_entity.type
_entity.pdbx_description
1 polymer ?
#
loop_
_entity_poly.entity_id
_entity_poly.type
_entity_poly.pdbx_seq_one_letter_code
_entity_poly.pdbx_strand_id
1 'polypeptide(L)' 'MLSEACCQSCQHCTASTSGASGPLVGWCRLRRLPVHAELARVAWCHHWTPRAPALPELQGSDQPLPPSGRQLELTPRD' A
#
# COMPACT_ATOMS: atom_id res chain seq x y z
N MET A 1 20.62 3.14 19.24
CA MET A 1 19.60 3.90 18.49
C MET A 1 18.90 2.91 17.58
N LEU A 2 17.68 2.48 17.90
CA LEU A 2 16.88 1.71 16.96
C LEU A 2 16.55 2.68 15.83
N SER A 3 17.26 2.59 14.71
CA SER A 3 16.85 3.21 13.46
C SER A 3 15.38 2.85 13.24
N GLU A 4 14.49 3.84 13.25
CA GLU A 4 13.06 3.62 13.08
C GLU A 4 12.85 2.78 11.82
N ALA A 5 12.18 1.63 11.98
CA ALA A 5 11.87 0.75 10.88
C ALA A 5 11.02 1.53 9.86
N CYS A 6 11.51 1.81 8.66
CA CYS A 6 10.81 2.60 7.65
C CYS A 6 11.17 2.13 6.24
N CYS A 7 10.30 2.32 5.26
CA CYS A 7 10.51 1.81 3.90
C CYS A 7 11.91 2.12 3.31
N GLN A 8 12.58 3.18 3.76
CA GLN A 8 13.97 3.51 3.42
C GLN A 8 15.01 2.47 3.91
N SER A 9 14.82 1.89 5.11
CA SER A 9 15.70 0.87 5.71
C SER A 9 15.25 -0.57 5.43
N CYS A 10 14.17 -0.76 4.66
CA CYS A 10 13.63 -2.08 4.33
C CYS A 10 14.40 -2.78 3.21
N GLN A 11 14.80 -4.04 3.42
CA GLN A 11 15.43 -4.88 2.39
C GLN A 11 14.52 -5.21 1.18
N HIS A 12 13.21 -5.09 1.33
CA HIS A 12 12.23 -5.32 0.24
C HIS A 12 11.94 -4.06 -0.57
N CYS A 13 12.52 -2.93 -0.19
CA CYS A 13 12.22 -1.63 -0.77
C CYS A 13 13.55 -1.12 -1.39
N THR A 14 13.60 -0.94 -2.71
CA THR A 14 14.83 -0.48 -3.40
C THR A 14 14.90 1.04 -3.36
N ALA A 15 16.00 1.57 -2.86
CA ALA A 15 16.27 3.00 -2.87
C ALA A 15 16.30 3.54 -4.31
N SER A 16 15.80 4.76 -4.49
CA SER A 16 15.79 5.45 -5.78
C SER A 16 17.23 5.61 -6.28
N THR A 17 17.61 4.91 -7.35
CA THR A 17 18.86 5.23 -8.06
C THR A 17 18.59 6.45 -8.93
N SER A 18 19.19 7.58 -8.57
CA SER A 18 19.12 8.83 -9.30
C SER A 18 19.61 8.65 -10.74
N GLY A 19 18.68 8.39 -11.66
CA GLY A 19 18.86 8.52 -13.09
C GLY A 19 18.41 9.92 -13.51
N ALA A 20 19.27 10.62 -14.27
CA ALA A 20 19.08 12.00 -14.68
C ALA A 20 17.66 12.26 -15.22
N SER A 21 16.93 13.20 -14.59
CA SER A 21 15.66 13.80 -15.05
C SER A 21 14.34 13.20 -14.56
N GLY A 22 14.30 12.40 -13.49
CA GLY A 22 13.04 11.89 -12.90
C GLY A 22 12.91 12.15 -11.39
N PRO A 23 11.68 12.15 -10.82
CA PRO A 23 11.47 12.21 -9.38
C PRO A 23 12.13 10.98 -8.71
N LEU A 24 12.77 11.20 -7.56
CA LEU A 24 13.49 10.16 -6.80
C LEU A 24 12.50 9.15 -6.21
N VAL A 25 12.08 8.18 -7.01
CA VAL A 25 11.12 7.14 -6.65
C VAL A 25 11.81 5.80 -6.39
N GLY A 26 11.60 5.27 -5.18
CA GLY A 26 11.98 3.92 -4.81
C GLY A 26 10.88 2.93 -5.15
N TRP A 27 11.12 1.63 -4.96
CA TRP A 27 10.14 0.59 -5.29
C TRP A 27 9.98 -0.40 -4.15
N CYS A 28 8.74 -0.65 -3.72
CA CYS A 28 8.43 -1.68 -2.73
C CYS A 28 8.05 -2.99 -3.41
N ARG A 29 8.87 -4.04 -3.28
CA ARG A 29 8.63 -5.35 -3.90
C ARG A 29 7.41 -6.07 -3.33
N LEU A 30 7.15 -5.92 -2.02
CA LEU A 30 6.01 -6.57 -1.35
C LEU A 30 4.68 -5.96 -1.75
N ARG A 31 4.59 -4.62 -1.80
CA ARG A 31 3.36 -3.92 -2.20
C ARG A 31 3.25 -3.69 -3.71
N ARG A 32 4.32 -3.99 -4.47
CA ARG A 32 4.43 -3.82 -5.93
C ARG A 32 4.05 -2.41 -6.40
N LEU A 33 4.62 -1.38 -5.77
CA LEU A 33 4.32 0.02 -6.09
C LEU A 33 5.52 0.97 -5.91
N PRO A 34 5.49 2.13 -6.60
CA PRO A 34 6.45 3.22 -6.39
C PRO A 34 6.28 3.86 -5.01
N VAL A 35 7.40 4.16 -4.36
CA VAL A 35 7.45 4.87 -3.06
C VAL A 35 8.32 6.10 -3.23
N HIS A 36 7.76 7.29 -3.06
CA HIS A 36 8.53 8.53 -3.10
C HIS A 36 9.59 8.55 -1.98
N ALA A 37 10.78 9.09 -2.22
CA ALA A 37 11.88 9.09 -1.25
C ALA A 37 11.48 9.69 0.11
N GLU A 38 10.66 10.75 0.11
CA GLU A 38 10.17 11.38 1.34
C GLU A 38 9.18 10.50 2.10
N LEU A 39 8.27 9.83 1.38
CA LEU A 39 7.35 8.85 1.97
C LEU A 39 8.10 7.64 2.52
N ALA A 40 9.23 7.27 1.93
CA ALA A 40 9.99 6.12 2.38
C ALA A 40 10.53 6.28 3.81
N ARG A 41 10.72 7.52 4.29
CA ARG A 41 11.21 7.83 5.64
C ARG A 41 10.16 7.67 6.73
N VAL A 42 8.88 7.78 6.37
CA VAL A 42 7.75 7.77 7.33
C VAL A 42 6.82 6.56 7.15
N ALA A 43 6.84 5.93 5.98
CA ALA A 43 6.00 4.77 5.69
C ALA A 43 6.61 3.47 6.21
N TRP A 44 5.75 2.51 6.56
CA TRP A 44 6.12 1.14 6.91
C TRP A 44 5.83 0.17 5.76
N CYS A 45 6.82 -0.65 5.37
CA CYS A 45 6.64 -1.73 4.40
C CYS A 45 5.87 -2.88 5.11
N HIS A 46 4.94 -3.55 4.43
CA HIS A 46 4.01 -4.54 5.01
C HIS A 46 4.67 -5.70 5.80
N HIS A 47 5.94 -6.02 5.56
CA HIS A 47 6.64 -7.03 6.37
C HIS A 47 6.80 -6.69 7.85
N TRP A 48 6.63 -5.42 8.26
CA TRP A 48 6.66 -5.04 9.68
C TRP A 48 5.33 -5.21 10.40
N THR A 49 4.24 -5.54 9.69
CA THR A 49 3.02 -6.00 10.35
C THR A 49 3.14 -7.50 10.60
N PRO A 50 3.43 -7.96 11.84
CA PRO A 50 3.69 -9.37 12.14
C PRO A 50 2.48 -10.27 11.92
N ARG A 51 1.28 -9.67 11.81
CA ARG A 51 0.03 -10.37 11.56
C ARG A 51 -0.76 -9.59 10.52
N ALA A 52 -1.28 -10.29 9.51
CA ALA A 52 -2.28 -9.72 8.63
C ALA A 52 -3.49 -9.26 9.48
N PRO A 53 -4.16 -8.16 9.15
CA PRO A 53 -5.40 -7.79 9.83
C PRO A 53 -6.38 -8.96 9.71
N ALA A 54 -7.04 -9.30 10.82
CA ALA A 54 -8.19 -10.18 10.75
C ALA A 54 -9.28 -9.40 9.99
N LEU A 55 -9.58 -9.84 8.77
CA LEU A 55 -10.74 -9.33 8.07
C LEU A 55 -11.98 -9.87 8.79
N PRO A 56 -13.05 -9.08 8.95
CA PRO A 56 -14.32 -9.63 9.38
C PRO A 56 -14.70 -10.75 8.42
N GLU A 57 -15.15 -11.88 8.96
CA GLU A 57 -15.74 -12.95 8.17
C GLU A 57 -16.95 -12.34 7.46
N LEU A 58 -16.83 -12.10 6.15
CA LEU A 58 -17.98 -11.82 5.32
C LEU A 58 -18.83 -13.08 5.40
N GLN A 59 -19.88 -13.05 6.23
CA GLN A 59 -20.88 -14.12 6.25
C GLN A 59 -21.24 -14.36 4.79
N GLY A 60 -20.91 -15.57 4.31
CA GLY A 60 -21.08 -15.98 2.93
C GLY A 60 -22.52 -15.69 2.54
N SER A 61 -22.72 -14.51 1.98
CA SER A 61 -23.98 -14.15 1.42
C SER A 61 -23.96 -14.96 0.14
N ASP A 62 -24.80 -15.99 0.07
CA ASP A 62 -25.25 -16.58 -1.20
C ASP A 62 -26.05 -15.53 -2.01
N GLN A 63 -25.64 -14.26 -1.92
CA GLN A 63 -26.12 -13.18 -2.72
C GLN A 63 -25.38 -13.31 -4.04
N PRO A 64 -26.12 -13.42 -5.15
CA PRO A 64 -25.55 -13.29 -6.47
C PRO A 64 -24.66 -12.05 -6.47
N LEU A 65 -23.38 -12.23 -6.83
CA LEU A 65 -22.49 -11.09 -7.07
C LEU A 65 -23.23 -10.14 -8.03
N PRO A 66 -23.40 -8.86 -7.68
CA PRO A 66 -24.00 -7.92 -8.60
C PRO A 66 -23.16 -7.94 -9.89
N PRO A 67 -23.81 -7.79 -11.07
CA PRO A 67 -23.08 -7.77 -12.33
C PRO A 67 -21.94 -6.75 -12.26
N SER A 68 -20.73 -7.21 -12.60
CA SER A 68 -19.53 -6.40 -12.66
C SER A 68 -19.80 -5.17 -13.54
N GLY A 69 -19.67 -3.96 -12.97
CA GLY A 69 -19.88 -2.71 -13.72
C GLY A 69 -21.03 -1.82 -13.22
N ARG A 70 -21.74 -2.18 -12.14
CA ARG A 70 -22.63 -1.23 -11.45
C ARG A 70 -21.80 -0.20 -10.69
N GLN A 71 -21.75 1.02 -11.21
CA GLN A 71 -21.24 2.18 -10.48
C GLN A 71 -22.23 2.56 -9.37
N LEU A 72 -21.74 2.76 -8.14
CA LEU A 72 -22.57 3.24 -7.03
C LEU A 72 -22.82 4.74 -7.25
N GLU A 73 -24.10 5.13 -7.23
CA GLU A 73 -24.47 6.54 -7.31
C GLU A 73 -24.31 7.19 -5.93
N LEU A 74 -23.69 8.36 -5.88
CA LEU A 74 -23.60 9.16 -4.66
C LEU A 74 -24.89 9.96 -4.54
N THR A 75 -25.78 9.54 -3.64
CA THR A 75 -26.94 10.36 -3.27
C THR A 75 -26.46 11.58 -2.49
N PRO A 76 -26.81 12.81 -2.92
CA PRO A 76 -26.49 14.00 -2.16
C PRO A 76 -27.18 13.95 -0.78
N ARG A 77 -26.49 14.45 0.23
CA ARG A 77 -27.04 14.61 1.58
C ARG A 77 -27.76 15.97 1.62
N ASP A 78 -29.04 15.98 1.96
CA ASP A 78 -29.79 17.21 2.32
C ASP A 78 -29.21 17.90 3.57
#